data_AF-A0A2G1VKG4-F1
#
_entry.id   AF-A0A2G1VKG4-F1
#
_cell.length_a   1.000
_cell.length_b   1.000
_cell.length_c   1.000
_cell.angle_alpha   90.00
_cell.angle_beta   90.00
_cell.angle_gamma   90.00
#
_symmetry.space_group_name_H-M   'P 1'
#
loop_
_entity.id
_entity.type
_entity.pdbx_description
1 polymer ?
#
loop_
_entity_poly.entity_id
_entity_poly.type
_entity_poly.pdbx_seq_one_letter_code
_entity_poly.pdbx_strand_id
1 'polypeptide(L)'
;MKRPRKVAGVFSVSLVLVVLGLFLDSRDHIFTVNAVTETASLVTTEGAFSEWRVSGANLLTDPFATKGDEIELPENAYLLIRKGTEIDLQRHGIRTAKITLRAKDGRVGSIVMPDADDRVLGSWASLAIVSDGRPLVWPFRGLLRVGDDVTSGVDSILLSGTVNVLEEQLFRDTRYNAGATELDRGDRVRFWKHAPGRAPKEAVVEGFFRLEPSNQERFTEAQNAIQLIAHGGASFVNIERLGSSGYQIKATRWARFLYDPLLAFIAGLGALLFAAIEVYSNIREMIRDARRPDE
;
A
#
# COMPACT_ATOMS: atom_id res chain seq x y z
N MET A 1 12.16 -41.84 42.69
CA MET A 1 11.37 -40.91 41.84
C MET A 1 12.28 -40.17 40.85
N LYS A 2 12.32 -40.56 39.57
CA LYS A 2 13.12 -39.93 38.49
C LYS A 2 12.25 -39.28 37.37
N ARG A 3 10.94 -39.09 37.60
CA ARG A 3 9.95 -38.70 36.56
C ARG A 3 9.76 -37.21 36.25
N PRO A 4 9.98 -36.21 37.13
CA PRO A 4 9.56 -34.83 36.85
C PRO A 4 10.37 -34.16 35.73
N ARG A 5 11.67 -34.46 35.61
CA ARG A 5 12.54 -33.92 34.56
C ARG A 5 12.13 -34.35 33.14
N LYS A 6 11.64 -35.59 32.97
CA LYS A 6 11.21 -36.10 31.66
C LYS A 6 9.91 -35.46 31.20
N VAL A 7 8.96 -35.25 32.12
CA VAL A 7 7.66 -34.63 31.80
C VAL A 7 7.84 -33.15 31.46
N ALA A 8 8.64 -32.41 32.23
CA ALA A 8 8.97 -31.02 31.93
C ALA A 8 9.65 -30.86 30.57
N GLY A 9 10.62 -31.72 30.25
CA GLY A 9 11.31 -31.71 28.95
C GLY A 9 10.37 -31.95 27.77
N VAL A 10 9.45 -32.92 27.88
CA VAL A 10 8.44 -33.18 26.82
C VAL A 10 7.51 -31.99 26.63
N PHE A 11 7.05 -31.37 27.73
CA PHE A 11 6.16 -30.21 27.66
C PHE A 11 6.84 -29.00 27.00
N SER A 12 8.11 -28.73 27.34
CA SER A 12 8.88 -27.64 26.74
C SER A 12 9.12 -27.88 25.24
N VAL A 13 9.46 -29.11 24.83
CA VAL A 13 9.65 -29.45 23.41
C VAL A 13 8.35 -29.28 22.63
N SER A 14 7.23 -29.76 23.16
CA SER A 14 5.91 -29.59 22.53
C SER A 14 5.54 -28.12 22.38
N LEU A 15 5.75 -27.31 23.42
CA LEU A 15 5.48 -25.87 23.37
C LEU A 15 6.36 -25.17 22.30
N VAL A 16 7.64 -25.50 22.23
CA VAL A 16 8.56 -24.95 21.22
C VAL A 16 8.11 -25.34 19.81
N LEU A 17 7.68 -26.58 19.59
CA LEU A 17 7.18 -27.02 18.29
C LEU A 17 5.89 -26.30 17.89
N VAL A 18 4.97 -26.06 18.84
CA VAL A 18 3.75 -25.27 18.60
C VAL A 18 4.10 -23.84 18.23
N VAL A 19 4.98 -23.18 19.01
CA VAL A 19 5.44 -21.81 18.71
C VAL A 19 6.14 -21.73 17.36
N LEU A 20 6.98 -22.72 17.03
CA LEU A 20 7.66 -22.80 15.74
C LEU A 20 6.65 -22.98 14.59
N GLY A 21 5.64 -23.84 14.77
CA GLY A 21 4.57 -24.01 13.79
C GLY A 21 3.81 -22.70 13.54
N LEU A 22 3.43 -21.99 14.60
CA LEU A 22 2.75 -20.69 14.52
C LEU A 22 3.64 -19.59 13.92
N PHE A 23 4.95 -19.64 14.16
CA PHE A 23 5.92 -18.73 13.56
C PHE A 23 6.09 -18.97 12.06
N LEU A 24 6.06 -20.22 11.62
CA LEU A 24 6.26 -20.61 10.21
C LEU A 24 4.98 -20.54 9.37
N ASP A 25 3.81 -20.42 10.01
CA ASP A 25 2.51 -20.33 9.35
C ASP A 25 2.43 -19.16 8.35
N SER A 26 1.92 -19.42 7.15
CA SER A 26 1.76 -18.40 6.12
C SER A 26 0.43 -17.69 6.31
N ARG A 27 0.46 -16.37 6.46
CA ARG A 27 -0.75 -15.54 6.58
C ARG A 27 -0.87 -14.55 5.43
N ASP A 28 -2.10 -14.15 5.16
CA ASP A 28 -2.38 -13.16 4.14
C ASP A 28 -2.20 -11.74 4.67
N HIS A 29 -1.48 -10.93 3.88
CA HIS A 29 -1.17 -9.54 4.21
C HIS A 29 -1.87 -8.61 3.23
N ILE A 30 -2.43 -7.54 3.77
CA ILE A 30 -2.88 -6.40 2.98
C ILE A 30 -1.95 -5.25 3.30
N PHE A 31 -1.41 -4.64 2.26
CA PHE A 31 -0.62 -3.42 2.39
C PHE A 31 -1.50 -2.24 2.00
N THR A 32 -1.49 -1.20 2.81
CA THR A 32 -2.20 0.04 2.55
C THR A 32 -1.22 1.19 2.48
N VAL A 33 -1.19 1.91 1.36
CA VAL A 33 -0.46 3.16 1.19
C VAL A 33 -1.44 4.30 1.31
N ASN A 34 -1.16 5.22 2.21
CA ASN A 34 -1.81 6.53 2.29
C ASN A 34 -0.75 7.58 2.00
N ALA A 35 -0.88 8.31 0.89
CA ALA A 35 0.16 9.18 0.38
C ALA A 35 -0.39 10.52 -0.13
N VAL A 36 0.47 11.52 -0.08
CA VAL A 36 0.30 12.82 -0.74
C VAL A 36 1.41 12.92 -1.77
N THR A 37 1.04 13.08 -3.04
CA THR A 37 1.98 13.07 -4.16
C THR A 37 1.58 14.03 -5.25
N GLU A 38 2.54 14.47 -6.05
CA GLU A 38 2.28 15.26 -7.24
C GLU A 38 2.15 14.40 -8.49
N THR A 39 2.54 13.12 -8.43
CA THR A 39 2.42 12.20 -9.55
C THR A 39 2.17 10.76 -9.13
N ALA A 40 1.32 10.08 -9.90
CA ALA A 40 1.13 8.65 -9.78
C ALA A 40 0.87 8.06 -11.17
N SER A 41 1.34 6.84 -11.39
CA SER A 41 1.03 6.08 -12.59
C SER A 41 0.31 4.78 -12.26
N LEU A 42 -0.60 4.38 -13.14
CA LEU A 42 -1.47 3.25 -12.95
C LEU A 42 -1.65 2.50 -14.27
N VAL A 43 -1.48 1.19 -14.26
CA VAL A 43 -1.93 0.33 -15.37
C VAL A 43 -3.22 -0.38 -14.95
N THR A 44 -4.33 -0.04 -15.60
CA THR A 44 -5.65 -0.58 -15.25
C THR A 44 -5.75 -2.07 -15.52
N THR A 45 -6.33 -2.83 -14.60
CA THR A 45 -6.54 -4.28 -14.77
C THR A 45 -7.98 -4.65 -15.08
N GLU A 46 -8.93 -3.78 -14.77
CA GLU A 46 -10.36 -3.89 -15.07
C GLU A 46 -10.95 -2.50 -15.33
N GLY A 47 -11.80 -2.37 -16.35
CA GLY A 47 -12.37 -1.07 -16.73
C GLY A 47 -13.56 -0.63 -15.88
N ALA A 48 -14.27 -1.56 -15.23
CA ALA A 48 -15.50 -1.27 -14.48
C ALA A 48 -15.28 -0.41 -13.22
N PHE A 49 -14.05 -0.36 -12.71
CA PHE A 49 -13.67 0.43 -11.52
C PHE A 49 -13.07 1.80 -11.87
N SER A 50 -13.05 2.19 -13.15
CA SER A 50 -12.37 3.41 -13.63
C SER A 50 -13.31 4.27 -14.46
N GLU A 51 -14.49 4.56 -13.90
CA GLU A 51 -15.37 5.62 -14.35
C GLU A 51 -15.03 6.90 -13.59
N TRP A 52 -14.43 7.86 -14.29
CA TRP A 52 -13.91 9.08 -13.68
C TRP A 52 -14.72 10.26 -14.15
N ARG A 53 -15.25 11.04 -13.21
CA ARG A 53 -15.88 12.32 -13.54
C ARG A 53 -14.81 13.29 -14.04
N VAL A 54 -15.04 13.84 -15.23
CA VAL A 54 -14.11 14.74 -15.96
C VAL A 54 -14.84 15.98 -16.49
N SER A 55 -15.81 16.45 -15.70
CA SER A 55 -16.59 17.66 -15.94
C SER A 55 -15.70 18.89 -16.18
N GLY A 56 -16.01 19.67 -17.22
CA GLY A 56 -15.28 20.91 -17.52
C GLY A 56 -13.81 20.70 -17.91
N ALA A 57 -13.41 19.47 -18.21
CA ALA A 57 -12.04 19.17 -18.59
C ALA A 57 -11.77 19.57 -20.03
N ASN A 58 -10.54 19.99 -20.31
CA ASN A 58 -10.05 20.16 -21.68
C ASN A 58 -9.43 18.86 -22.15
N LEU A 59 -10.04 18.24 -23.17
CA LEU A 59 -9.58 17.00 -23.78
C LEU A 59 -8.70 17.28 -25.00
N LEU A 60 -7.53 16.66 -25.03
CA LEU A 60 -6.67 16.51 -26.20
C LEU A 60 -6.64 15.06 -26.64
N THR A 61 -6.79 14.81 -27.94
CA THR A 61 -6.77 13.46 -28.54
C THR A 61 -5.56 13.21 -29.43
N ASP A 62 -4.78 14.26 -29.75
CA ASP A 62 -3.53 14.18 -30.49
C ASP A 62 -2.37 14.68 -29.60
N PRO A 63 -1.30 13.88 -29.40
CA PRO A 63 -0.12 14.33 -28.64
C PRO A 63 0.63 15.51 -29.29
N PHE A 64 0.40 15.79 -30.57
CA PHE A 64 1.01 16.90 -31.32
C PHE A 64 0.06 18.09 -31.51
N ALA A 65 -1.15 18.03 -30.93
CA ALA A 65 -2.10 19.14 -31.01
C ALA A 65 -1.51 20.43 -30.42
N THR A 66 -1.91 21.54 -31.01
CA THR A 66 -1.51 22.88 -30.61
C THR A 66 -2.56 23.52 -29.70
N LYS A 67 -2.18 24.62 -29.05
CA LYS A 67 -3.07 25.38 -28.18
C LYS A 67 -4.29 25.87 -28.97
N GLY A 68 -5.48 25.38 -28.63
CA GLY A 68 -6.74 25.65 -29.34
C GLY A 68 -7.42 24.41 -29.92
N ASP A 69 -6.73 23.27 -30.01
CA ASP A 69 -7.29 21.97 -30.42
C ASP A 69 -7.99 21.23 -29.26
N GLU A 70 -8.11 21.91 -28.11
CA GLU A 70 -8.72 21.39 -26.89
C GLU A 70 -10.24 21.31 -27.05
N ILE A 71 -10.80 20.16 -26.69
CA ILE A 71 -12.24 19.96 -26.67
C ILE A 71 -12.72 20.08 -25.23
N GLU A 72 -13.44 21.15 -24.93
CA GLU A 72 -14.07 21.34 -23.63
C GLU A 72 -15.18 20.28 -23.42
N LEU A 73 -15.10 19.57 -22.30
CA LEU A 73 -16.07 18.54 -21.94
C LEU A 73 -17.22 19.14 -21.12
N PRO A 74 -18.46 18.67 -21.32
CA PRO A 74 -19.61 19.16 -20.57
C PRO A 74 -19.51 18.80 -19.07
N GLU A 75 -20.28 19.52 -18.24
CA GLU A 75 -20.30 19.42 -16.76
C GLU A 75 -20.70 18.05 -16.19
N ASN A 76 -21.17 17.14 -17.03
CA ASN A 76 -21.64 15.80 -16.70
C ASN A 76 -20.88 14.70 -17.46
N ALA A 77 -19.70 15.02 -18.01
CA ALA A 77 -18.87 14.06 -18.72
C ALA A 77 -18.17 13.05 -17.78
N TYR A 78 -18.12 11.79 -18.22
CA TYR A 78 -17.39 10.71 -17.56
C TYR A 78 -16.40 10.06 -18.51
N LEU A 79 -15.22 9.75 -17.99
CA LEU A 79 -14.19 8.98 -18.67
C LEU A 79 -14.33 7.51 -18.27
N LEU A 80 -14.59 6.64 -19.24
CA LEU A 80 -14.53 5.20 -19.09
C LEU A 80 -13.17 4.70 -19.58
N ILE A 81 -12.35 4.20 -18.66
CA ILE A 81 -10.99 3.76 -18.99
C ILE A 81 -10.98 2.26 -19.32
N ARG A 82 -10.36 1.91 -20.44
CA ARG A 82 -10.19 0.52 -20.86
C ARG A 82 -9.14 -0.19 -20.01
N LYS A 83 -9.31 -1.50 -19.83
CA LYS A 83 -8.28 -2.38 -19.26
C LYS A 83 -6.97 -2.30 -20.04
N GLY A 84 -5.85 -2.26 -19.33
CA GLY A 84 -4.50 -2.24 -19.89
C GLY A 84 -4.03 -0.84 -20.30
N THR A 85 -4.84 0.19 -20.06
CA THR A 85 -4.45 1.59 -20.25
C THR A 85 -3.51 2.00 -19.12
N GLU A 86 -2.38 2.57 -19.51
CA GLU A 86 -1.47 3.30 -18.63
C GLU A 86 -2.01 4.71 -18.44
N ILE A 87 -2.14 5.11 -17.17
CA ILE A 87 -2.64 6.39 -16.74
C ILE A 87 -1.51 7.07 -15.98
N ASP A 88 -1.09 8.24 -16.43
CA ASP A 88 -0.20 9.13 -15.70
C ASP A 88 -1.02 10.30 -15.17
N LEU A 89 -1.09 10.42 -13.85
CA LEU A 89 -1.72 11.52 -13.17
C LEU A 89 -0.64 12.46 -12.63
N GLN A 90 -0.80 13.76 -12.89
CA GLN A 90 0.11 14.80 -12.41
C GLN A 90 -0.67 16.02 -11.91
N ARG A 91 -0.29 16.55 -10.76
CA ARG A 91 -0.75 17.86 -10.27
C ARG A 91 0.33 18.49 -9.41
N HIS A 92 0.74 19.69 -9.79
CA HIS A 92 1.71 20.48 -9.04
C HIS A 92 1.02 21.66 -8.36
N GLY A 93 0.98 21.66 -7.03
CA GLY A 93 0.28 22.66 -6.22
C GLY A 93 -1.20 22.83 -6.61
N ILE A 94 -1.68 24.07 -6.72
CA ILE A 94 -3.08 24.40 -7.09
C ILE A 94 -3.36 24.38 -8.59
N ARG A 95 -2.40 23.96 -9.42
CA ARG A 95 -2.56 23.94 -10.86
C ARG A 95 -3.56 22.87 -11.29
N THR A 96 -3.95 22.96 -12.56
CA THR A 96 -4.76 21.98 -13.28
C THR A 96 -4.17 20.58 -13.11
N ALA A 97 -5.00 19.61 -12.75
CA ALA A 97 -4.62 18.21 -12.75
C ALA A 97 -4.56 17.72 -14.20
N LYS A 98 -3.48 17.05 -14.57
CA LYS A 98 -3.30 16.45 -15.89
C LYS A 98 -3.43 14.94 -15.78
N ILE A 99 -4.34 14.37 -16.56
CA ILE A 99 -4.48 12.92 -16.75
C ILE A 99 -4.00 12.61 -18.16
N THR A 100 -2.96 11.80 -18.30
CA THR A 100 -2.51 11.29 -19.59
C THR A 100 -2.83 9.80 -19.67
N LEU A 101 -3.50 9.39 -20.75
CA LEU A 101 -3.90 8.01 -21.01
C LEU A 101 -3.08 7.48 -22.19
N ARG A 102 -2.53 6.27 -22.06
CA ARG A 102 -1.76 5.61 -23.11
C ARG A 102 -2.10 4.12 -23.17
N ALA A 103 -2.23 3.60 -24.38
CA ALA A 103 -2.32 2.17 -24.65
C ALA A 103 -1.27 1.80 -25.69
N LYS A 104 -0.60 0.66 -25.50
CA LYS A 104 0.34 0.14 -26.51
C LYS A 104 -0.33 -0.05 -27.86
N ASP A 105 -1.53 -0.61 -27.85
CA ASP A 105 -2.32 -0.87 -29.06
C ASP A 105 -3.81 -0.56 -28.82
N GLY A 106 -4.44 0.09 -29.80
CA GLY A 106 -5.88 0.31 -29.83
C GLY A 106 -6.35 1.54 -29.04
N ARG A 107 -7.45 1.38 -28.28
CA ARG A 107 -8.17 2.47 -27.62
C ARG A 107 -7.86 2.52 -26.13
N VAL A 108 -7.75 3.73 -25.57
CA VAL A 108 -7.58 3.95 -24.12
C VAL A 108 -8.90 3.96 -23.36
N GLY A 109 -10.01 4.26 -24.03
CA GLY A 109 -11.32 4.41 -23.37
C GLY A 109 -12.33 5.16 -24.22
N SER A 110 -13.34 5.73 -23.55
CA SER A 110 -14.32 6.63 -24.14
C SER A 110 -14.73 7.73 -23.15
N ILE A 111 -15.19 8.86 -23.68
CA ILE A 111 -15.88 9.90 -22.92
C ILE A 111 -17.37 9.72 -23.14
N VAL A 112 -18.11 9.49 -22.06
CA VAL A 112 -19.57 9.42 -22.04
C VAL A 112 -20.11 10.81 -21.74
N MET A 113 -21.01 11.28 -22.60
CA MET A 113 -21.66 12.59 -22.48
C MET A 113 -23.18 12.37 -22.48
N PRO A 114 -23.92 12.83 -21.45
CA PRO A 114 -25.36 12.55 -21.37
C PRO A 114 -26.20 13.11 -22.53
N ASP A 115 -25.74 14.20 -23.15
CA ASP A 115 -26.48 14.92 -24.19
C ASP A 115 -25.83 14.79 -25.59
N ALA A 116 -24.85 13.90 -25.75
CA ALA A 116 -24.13 13.71 -27.01
C ALA A 116 -23.67 12.26 -27.19
N ASP A 117 -23.29 11.89 -28.41
CA ASP A 117 -22.73 10.56 -28.67
C ASP A 117 -21.42 10.35 -27.92
N ASP A 118 -21.24 9.15 -27.36
CA ASP A 118 -20.00 8.74 -26.71
C ASP A 118 -18.80 8.93 -27.64
N ARG A 119 -17.78 9.64 -27.14
CA ARG A 119 -16.55 9.85 -27.89
C ARG A 119 -15.55 8.76 -27.57
N VAL A 120 -15.24 7.93 -28.56
CA VAL A 120 -14.18 6.93 -28.45
C VAL A 120 -12.79 7.60 -28.49
N LEU A 121 -11.92 7.23 -27.56
CA LEU A 121 -10.54 7.71 -27.48
C LEU A 121 -9.58 6.72 -28.17
N GLY A 122 -8.60 7.27 -28.90
CA GLY A 122 -7.56 6.50 -29.60
C GLY A 122 -6.55 5.84 -28.65
N SER A 123 -5.31 5.61 -29.10
CA SER A 123 -4.25 5.03 -28.28
C SER A 123 -3.65 6.01 -27.26
N TRP A 124 -4.02 7.28 -27.36
CA TRP A 124 -3.57 8.35 -26.49
C TRP A 124 -4.70 9.36 -26.26
N ALA A 125 -4.75 9.93 -25.05
CA ALA A 125 -5.55 11.11 -24.75
C ALA A 125 -4.94 11.84 -23.55
N SER A 126 -5.15 13.15 -23.46
CA SER A 126 -4.78 13.95 -22.29
C SER A 126 -5.95 14.80 -21.86
N LEU A 127 -6.25 14.82 -20.56
CA LEU A 127 -7.25 15.68 -19.96
C LEU A 127 -6.59 16.65 -19.00
N ALA A 128 -6.95 17.93 -19.11
CA ALA A 128 -6.58 18.96 -18.16
C ALA A 128 -7.84 19.35 -17.37
N ILE A 129 -7.84 19.10 -16.06
CA ILE A 129 -8.99 19.22 -15.19
C ILE A 129 -8.71 20.24 -14.09
N VAL A 130 -9.58 21.24 -13.97
CA VAL A 130 -9.58 22.17 -12.86
C VAL A 130 -10.55 21.64 -11.81
N SER A 131 -10.12 21.56 -10.55
CA SER A 131 -11.01 21.21 -9.44
C SER A 131 -11.50 22.51 -8.81
N ASP A 132 -12.66 22.98 -9.25
CA ASP A 132 -13.34 24.15 -8.70
C ASP A 132 -14.60 23.72 -7.91
N GLY A 133 -14.71 24.23 -6.68
CA GLY A 133 -15.89 24.05 -5.85
C GLY A 133 -16.10 22.68 -5.18
N ARG A 134 -15.59 21.56 -5.71
CA ARG A 134 -15.76 20.21 -5.10
C ARG A 134 -14.53 19.29 -5.25
N PRO A 135 -14.24 18.44 -4.26
CA PRO A 135 -13.17 17.45 -4.39
C PRO A 135 -13.48 16.46 -5.52
N LEU A 136 -12.47 16.14 -6.31
CA LEU A 136 -12.55 15.08 -7.31
C LEU A 136 -12.06 13.78 -6.68
N VAL A 137 -12.79 12.68 -6.89
CA VAL A 137 -12.43 11.35 -6.40
C VAL A 137 -12.47 10.38 -7.56
N TRP A 138 -11.36 9.71 -7.81
CA TRP A 138 -11.18 8.79 -8.93
C TRP A 138 -10.79 7.41 -8.42
N PRO A 139 -11.74 6.48 -8.33
CA PRO A 139 -11.47 5.12 -7.90
C PRO A 139 -10.65 4.38 -8.95
N PHE A 140 -9.85 3.40 -8.52
CA PHE A 140 -9.07 2.62 -9.44
C PHE A 140 -8.83 1.19 -8.97
N ARG A 141 -8.48 0.34 -9.95
CA ARG A 141 -7.97 -1.00 -9.76
C ARG A 141 -6.88 -1.31 -10.78
N GLY A 142 -5.66 -1.60 -10.32
CA GLY A 142 -4.57 -1.88 -11.23
C GLY A 142 -3.19 -1.97 -10.59
N LEU A 143 -2.16 -1.91 -11.44
CA LEU A 143 -0.77 -1.86 -11.02
C LEU A 143 -0.39 -0.42 -10.76
N LEU A 144 -0.19 -0.06 -9.49
CA LEU A 144 0.03 1.31 -9.06
C LEU A 144 1.51 1.60 -8.79
N ARG A 145 1.94 2.79 -9.21
CA ARG A 145 3.21 3.41 -8.85
C ARG A 145 2.93 4.81 -8.33
N VAL A 146 3.50 5.14 -7.17
CA VAL A 146 3.29 6.43 -6.49
C VAL A 146 4.61 7.17 -6.41
N GLY A 147 4.61 8.45 -6.77
CA GLY A 147 5.82 9.25 -6.89
C GLY A 147 6.63 8.93 -8.15
N ASP A 148 7.71 9.68 -8.35
CA ASP A 148 8.67 9.49 -9.44
C ASP A 148 10.10 9.82 -8.97
N ASP A 149 11.11 9.43 -9.76
CA ASP A 149 12.52 9.63 -9.42
C ASP A 149 12.90 11.11 -9.45
N VAL A 150 13.61 11.58 -8.41
CA VAL A 150 14.15 12.94 -8.38
C VAL A 150 15.35 13.04 -9.34
N THR A 151 15.13 13.44 -10.58
CA THR A 151 16.20 13.75 -11.54
C THR A 151 16.12 15.19 -12.04
N SER A 152 17.18 15.71 -12.66
CA SER A 152 17.14 17.02 -13.32
C SER A 152 16.04 17.02 -14.40
N GLY A 153 14.94 17.73 -14.15
CA GLY A 153 13.77 17.80 -15.03
C GLY A 153 12.51 17.06 -14.53
N VAL A 154 12.52 16.50 -13.32
CA VAL A 154 11.31 15.94 -12.69
C VAL A 154 10.72 16.94 -11.70
N ASP A 155 9.55 17.49 -12.06
CA ASP A 155 8.83 18.52 -11.29
C ASP A 155 7.74 17.92 -10.37
N SER A 156 7.67 16.59 -10.20
CA SER A 156 6.59 15.95 -9.45
C SER A 156 7.07 14.73 -8.69
N ILE A 157 6.84 14.72 -7.39
CA ILE A 157 7.38 13.71 -6.47
C ILE A 157 6.36 13.26 -5.44
N LEU A 158 6.69 12.20 -4.69
CA LEU A 158 6.00 11.91 -3.43
C LEU A 158 6.35 13.02 -2.43
N LEU A 159 5.34 13.59 -1.78
CA LEU A 159 5.54 14.64 -0.77
C LEU A 159 5.60 14.03 0.64
N SER A 160 4.70 13.10 0.93
CA SER A 160 4.67 12.34 2.19
C SER A 160 3.77 11.12 2.06
N GLY A 161 3.88 10.19 3.00
CA GLY A 161 2.93 9.09 3.09
C GLY A 161 3.27 8.10 4.19
N THR A 162 2.43 7.08 4.31
CA THR A 162 2.63 5.95 5.22
C THR A 162 2.24 4.66 4.52
N VAL A 163 2.98 3.60 4.82
CA VAL A 163 2.64 2.23 4.46
C VAL A 163 2.24 1.50 5.73
N ASN A 164 1.02 0.99 5.76
CA ASN A 164 0.50 0.16 6.83
C ASN A 164 0.41 -1.28 6.36
N VAL A 165 0.78 -2.21 7.23
CA VAL A 165 0.74 -3.65 6.97
C VAL A 165 -0.34 -4.27 7.85
N LEU A 166 -1.38 -4.81 7.24
CA LEU A 166 -2.48 -5.46 7.94
C LEU A 166 -2.37 -6.98 7.77
N GLU A 167 -2.24 -7.70 8.87
CA GLU A 167 -2.13 -9.16 8.89
C GLU A 167 -3.37 -9.78 9.57
N GLU A 168 -3.77 -10.95 9.09
CA GLU A 168 -4.88 -11.72 9.65
C GLU A 168 -4.57 -12.26 11.06
N GLN A 169 -5.54 -12.16 11.97
CA GLN A 169 -5.45 -12.72 13.32
C GLN A 169 -5.62 -14.24 13.32
N LEU A 170 -4.99 -14.92 14.28
CA LEU A 170 -5.19 -16.35 14.46
C LEU A 170 -6.63 -16.64 14.94
N PHE A 171 -7.32 -17.56 14.26
CA PHE A 171 -8.68 -18.02 14.60
C PHE A 171 -9.76 -16.93 14.64
N ARG A 172 -9.57 -15.80 13.96
CA ARG A 172 -10.56 -14.72 13.84
C ARG A 172 -10.51 -14.10 12.45
N ASP A 173 -11.69 -13.75 11.93
CA ASP A 173 -11.84 -13.02 10.66
C ASP A 173 -11.56 -11.51 10.81
N THR A 174 -10.54 -11.15 11.58
CA THR A 174 -10.14 -9.76 11.83
C THR A 174 -8.65 -9.59 11.58
N ARG A 175 -8.23 -8.37 11.22
CA ARG A 175 -6.83 -8.03 10.96
C ARG A 175 -6.27 -7.13 12.06
N TYR A 176 -4.97 -7.22 12.30
CA TYR A 176 -4.23 -6.29 13.17
C TYR A 176 -3.17 -5.53 12.36
N ASN A 177 -2.76 -4.36 12.85
CA ASN A 177 -1.65 -3.61 12.25
C ASN A 177 -0.33 -4.27 12.66
N ALA A 178 0.32 -4.93 11.71
CA ALA A 178 1.60 -5.62 11.87
C ALA A 178 2.82 -4.69 11.68
N GLY A 179 2.58 -3.42 11.31
CA GLY A 179 3.62 -2.41 11.18
C GLY A 179 3.17 -1.21 10.36
N ALA A 180 3.73 -0.05 10.71
CA ALA A 180 3.61 1.18 9.95
C ALA A 180 5.01 1.70 9.61
N THR A 181 5.18 2.24 8.41
CA THR A 181 6.43 2.86 7.99
C THR A 181 6.11 4.16 7.27
N GLU A 182 6.75 5.24 7.72
CA GLU A 182 6.64 6.54 7.06
C GLU A 182 7.44 6.53 5.75
N LEU A 183 6.91 7.26 4.76
CA LEU A 183 7.54 7.46 3.46
C LEU A 183 8.17 8.85 3.42
N ASP A 184 9.38 8.92 2.89
CA ASP A 184 10.09 10.17 2.74
C ASP A 184 9.76 10.85 1.41
N ARG A 185 9.94 12.18 1.38
CA ARG A 185 9.78 12.97 0.17
C ARG A 185 10.71 12.44 -0.94
N GLY A 186 10.15 12.19 -2.13
CA GLY A 186 10.87 11.64 -3.27
C GLY A 186 11.00 10.11 -3.28
N ASP A 187 10.36 9.39 -2.34
CA ASP A 187 10.25 7.93 -2.44
C ASP A 187 9.28 7.53 -3.56
N ARG A 188 9.60 6.43 -4.26
CA ARG A 188 8.72 5.77 -5.23
C ARG A 188 8.22 4.45 -4.67
N VAL A 189 6.90 4.25 -4.72
CA VAL A 189 6.22 3.12 -4.08
C VAL A 189 5.63 2.18 -5.11
N ARG A 190 5.90 0.87 -4.96
CA ARG A 190 5.28 -0.20 -5.78
C ARG A 190 4.90 -1.41 -4.94
N PHE A 191 3.79 -2.05 -5.28
CA PHE A 191 3.33 -3.26 -4.61
C PHE A 191 3.79 -4.50 -5.36
N TRP A 192 4.27 -5.52 -4.64
CA TRP A 192 4.79 -6.74 -5.25
C TRP A 192 4.21 -7.98 -4.60
N LYS A 193 3.87 -8.96 -5.43
CA LYS A 193 3.45 -10.31 -5.04
C LYS A 193 4.56 -11.30 -5.36
N HIS A 194 4.93 -12.10 -4.39
CA HIS A 194 5.91 -13.16 -4.52
C HIS A 194 5.26 -14.50 -4.19
N ALA A 195 5.33 -15.44 -5.13
CA ALA A 195 4.90 -16.81 -4.95
C ALA A 195 6.13 -17.73 -4.94
N PRO A 196 6.19 -18.76 -4.08
CA PRO A 196 7.30 -19.70 -4.05
C PRO A 196 7.60 -20.28 -5.43
N GLY A 197 8.88 -20.27 -5.82
CA GLY A 197 9.33 -20.79 -7.13
C GLY A 197 9.00 -19.89 -8.32
N ARG A 198 8.52 -18.66 -8.12
CA ARG A 198 8.24 -17.68 -9.19
C ARG A 198 8.96 -16.36 -8.93
N ALA A 199 9.36 -15.70 -10.01
CA ALA A 199 9.84 -14.33 -9.93
C ALA A 199 8.74 -13.41 -9.34
N PRO A 200 9.09 -12.44 -8.47
CA PRO A 200 8.16 -11.42 -8.02
C PRO A 200 7.47 -10.72 -9.20
N LYS A 201 6.20 -10.36 -9.04
CA LYS A 201 5.45 -9.55 -10.01
C LYS A 201 4.75 -8.40 -9.30
N GLU A 202 4.50 -7.30 -10.00
CA GLU A 202 3.71 -6.20 -9.46
C GLU A 202 2.31 -6.71 -9.06
N ALA A 203 1.83 -6.26 -7.90
CA ALA A 203 0.53 -6.65 -7.35
C ALA A 203 -0.56 -5.69 -7.83
N VAL A 204 -1.75 -6.24 -8.03
CA VAL A 204 -2.96 -5.44 -8.29
C VAL A 204 -3.45 -4.88 -6.97
N VAL A 205 -3.69 -3.57 -6.95
CA VAL A 205 -4.23 -2.84 -5.81
C VAL A 205 -5.50 -2.08 -6.21
N GLU A 206 -6.28 -1.73 -5.20
CA GLU A 206 -7.53 -0.98 -5.31
C GLU A 206 -7.45 0.27 -4.44
N GLY A 207 -8.10 1.34 -4.86
CA GLY A 207 -7.95 2.61 -4.17
C GLY A 207 -8.68 3.75 -4.85
N PHE A 208 -8.31 4.96 -4.45
CA PHE A 208 -8.77 6.16 -5.11
C PHE A 208 -7.71 7.27 -5.05
N PHE A 209 -7.70 8.10 -6.09
CA PHE A 209 -7.08 9.41 -6.06
C PHE A 209 -8.13 10.43 -5.58
N ARG A 210 -7.69 11.40 -4.80
CA ARG A 210 -8.51 12.51 -4.34
C ARG A 210 -7.77 13.83 -4.55
N LEU A 211 -8.47 14.79 -5.12
CA LEU A 211 -7.96 16.12 -5.40
C LEU A 211 -8.87 17.12 -4.72
N GLU A 212 -8.30 17.93 -3.83
CA GLU A 212 -9.06 19.01 -3.22
C GLU A 212 -9.21 20.20 -4.18
N PRO A 213 -10.30 20.98 -4.05
CA PRO A 213 -10.53 22.19 -4.85
C PRO A 213 -9.36 23.16 -4.73
N SER A 214 -9.04 23.83 -5.84
CA SER A 214 -8.03 24.89 -5.86
C SER A 214 -8.56 26.12 -5.09
N ASN A 215 -8.33 26.17 -3.78
CA ASN A 215 -8.62 27.35 -2.96
C ASN A 215 -7.33 28.13 -2.67
N GLN A 216 -7.16 29.27 -3.35
CA GLN A 216 -5.98 30.13 -3.20
C GLN A 216 -5.85 30.72 -1.79
N GLU A 217 -6.95 30.88 -1.05
CA GLU A 217 -6.92 31.43 0.32
C GLU A 217 -6.39 30.43 1.37
N ARG A 218 -6.36 29.13 1.03
CA ARG A 218 -5.87 28.04 1.90
C ARG A 218 -4.75 27.23 1.24
N PHE A 219 -3.85 27.91 0.54
CA PHE A 219 -2.75 27.23 -0.14
C PHE A 219 -1.80 26.57 0.86
N THR A 220 -1.78 25.23 0.86
CA THR A 220 -0.64 24.44 1.32
C THR A 220 -0.29 23.41 0.24
N GLU A 221 0.99 23.21 -0.05
CA GLU A 221 1.47 22.30 -1.12
C GLU A 221 0.89 20.89 -0.93
N ALA A 222 0.88 20.38 0.30
CA ALA A 222 0.36 19.05 0.64
C ALA A 222 -1.16 18.91 0.50
N GLN A 223 -1.97 19.93 0.82
CA GLN A 223 -3.43 19.82 0.66
C GLN A 223 -3.86 19.89 -0.80
N ASN A 224 -3.08 20.57 -1.64
CA ASN A 224 -3.41 20.79 -3.05
C ASN A 224 -2.81 19.74 -3.99
N ALA A 225 -1.90 18.90 -3.50
CA ALA A 225 -1.40 17.74 -4.22
C ALA A 225 -2.46 16.62 -4.35
N ILE A 226 -2.10 15.52 -5.01
CA ILE A 226 -2.95 14.33 -5.12
C ILE A 226 -2.87 13.57 -3.80
N GLN A 227 -4.01 13.41 -3.14
CA GLN A 227 -4.17 12.47 -2.05
C GLN A 227 -4.48 11.09 -2.63
N LEU A 228 -3.81 10.07 -2.11
CA LEU A 228 -3.92 8.71 -2.61
C LEU A 228 -4.13 7.76 -1.44
N ILE A 229 -5.14 6.90 -1.56
CA ILE A 229 -5.24 5.71 -0.74
C ILE A 229 -5.27 4.50 -1.65
N ALA A 230 -4.37 3.55 -1.42
CA ALA A 230 -4.30 2.30 -2.16
C ALA A 230 -4.16 1.14 -1.18
N HIS A 231 -4.88 0.06 -1.40
CA HIS A 231 -4.78 -1.17 -0.62
C HIS A 231 -4.78 -2.39 -1.54
N GLY A 232 -4.04 -3.43 -1.17
CA GLY A 232 -4.12 -4.69 -1.90
C GLY A 232 -3.31 -5.82 -1.28
N GLY A 233 -3.63 -7.04 -1.73
CA GLY A 233 -2.92 -8.25 -1.35
C GLY A 233 -1.55 -8.30 -2.02
N ALA A 234 -0.52 -8.01 -1.24
CA ALA A 234 0.88 -8.03 -1.67
C ALA A 234 1.73 -8.86 -0.70
N SER A 235 2.93 -9.25 -1.15
CA SER A 235 3.93 -9.90 -0.29
C SER A 235 4.89 -8.89 0.32
N PHE A 236 5.15 -7.79 -0.39
CA PHE A 236 5.94 -6.67 0.10
C PHE A 236 5.61 -5.41 -0.69
N VAL A 237 5.92 -4.26 -0.10
CA VAL A 237 5.96 -2.97 -0.80
C VAL A 237 7.42 -2.61 -1.03
N ASN A 238 7.76 -2.33 -2.28
CA ASN A 238 9.09 -1.87 -2.68
C ASN A 238 9.11 -0.35 -2.68
N ILE A 239 10.06 0.22 -1.94
CA ILE A 239 10.33 1.64 -1.89
C ILE A 239 11.65 1.86 -2.62
N GLU A 240 11.69 2.80 -3.55
CA GLU A 240 12.92 3.28 -4.18
C GLU A 240 13.12 4.73 -3.74
N ARG A 241 14.34 5.07 -3.32
CA ARG A 241 14.62 6.36 -2.70
C ARG A 241 15.54 7.18 -3.58
N LEU A 242 15.05 8.33 -4.06
CA LEU A 242 15.84 9.28 -4.84
C LEU A 242 16.57 8.63 -6.03
N GLY A 243 15.92 7.71 -6.74
CA GLY A 243 16.51 7.01 -7.89
C GLY A 243 17.61 5.99 -7.55
N SER A 244 17.78 5.64 -6.27
CA SER A 244 18.78 4.67 -5.79
C SER A 244 18.16 3.36 -5.27
N SER A 245 19.00 2.42 -4.82
CA SER A 245 18.52 1.21 -4.13
C SER A 245 17.77 1.60 -2.86
N GLY A 246 16.44 1.44 -2.85
CA GLY A 246 15.64 1.67 -1.65
C GLY A 246 15.51 0.40 -0.79
N TYR A 247 14.32 0.14 -0.27
CA TYR A 247 14.07 -0.91 0.72
C TYR A 247 12.71 -1.59 0.51
N GLN A 248 12.53 -2.75 1.16
CA GLN A 248 11.29 -3.51 1.10
C GLN A 248 10.59 -3.50 2.45
N ILE A 249 9.33 -3.10 2.46
CA ILE A 249 8.45 -3.20 3.63
C ILE A 249 7.74 -4.55 3.58
N LYS A 250 7.93 -5.35 4.63
CA LYS A 250 7.37 -6.69 4.79
C LYS A 250 6.72 -6.82 6.15
N ALA A 251 5.66 -7.62 6.24
CA ALA A 251 5.15 -8.07 7.52
C ALA A 251 6.25 -8.90 8.22
N THR A 252 6.67 -8.45 9.40
CA THR A 252 7.66 -9.19 10.17
C THR A 252 6.97 -10.31 10.94
N ARG A 253 7.49 -11.53 10.88
CA ARG A 253 6.89 -12.67 11.60
C ARG A 253 6.90 -12.47 13.12
N TRP A 254 7.84 -11.67 13.64
CA TRP A 254 7.89 -11.32 15.05
C TRP A 254 6.74 -10.42 15.49
N ALA A 255 6.23 -9.54 14.61
CA ALA A 255 5.07 -8.69 14.89
C ALA A 255 3.86 -9.51 15.35
N ARG A 256 3.72 -10.77 14.91
CA ARG A 256 2.68 -11.70 15.36
C ARG A 256 2.65 -11.87 16.88
N PHE A 257 3.80 -12.10 17.50
CA PHE A 257 3.88 -12.35 18.95
C PHE A 257 3.71 -11.08 19.79
N LEU A 258 3.78 -9.91 19.15
CA LEU A 258 3.61 -8.61 19.78
C LEU A 258 2.17 -8.09 19.63
N TYR A 259 1.55 -8.30 18.46
CA TYR A 259 0.31 -7.63 18.07
C TYR A 259 -0.88 -8.57 17.81
N ASP A 260 -0.67 -9.88 17.58
CA ASP A 260 -1.77 -10.85 17.57
C ASP A 260 -2.14 -11.16 19.04
N PRO A 261 -3.36 -10.82 19.51
CA PRO A 261 -3.71 -10.95 20.92
C PRO A 261 -3.58 -12.36 21.47
N LEU A 262 -3.88 -13.38 20.66
CA LEU A 262 -3.83 -14.77 21.11
C LEU A 262 -2.39 -15.26 21.20
N LEU A 263 -1.56 -14.93 20.20
CA LEU A 263 -0.15 -15.30 20.22
C LEU A 263 0.62 -14.56 21.31
N ALA A 264 0.33 -13.27 21.51
CA ALA A 264 0.89 -12.49 22.60
C ALA A 264 0.53 -13.08 23.97
N PHE A 265 -0.72 -13.52 24.15
CA PHE A 265 -1.15 -14.21 25.37
C PHE A 265 -0.41 -15.53 25.60
N ILE A 266 -0.27 -16.36 24.56
CA ILE A 266 0.46 -17.64 24.64
C ILE A 266 1.94 -17.40 24.93
N ALA A 267 2.56 -16.42 24.28
CA ALA A 267 3.95 -16.03 24.53
C ALA A 267 4.15 -15.55 25.97
N GLY A 268 3.23 -14.73 26.49
CA GLY A 268 3.23 -14.28 27.87
C GLY A 268 3.11 -15.42 28.89
N LEU A 269 2.19 -16.37 28.66
CA LEU A 269 2.08 -17.58 29.47
C LEU A 269 3.36 -18.42 29.45
N GLY A 270 3.97 -18.58 28.27
CA GLY A 270 5.25 -19.27 28.11
C GLY A 270 6.36 -18.59 28.91
N ALA A 271 6.51 -17.28 28.80
CA ALA A 271 7.49 -16.50 29.55
C ALA A 271 7.32 -16.62 31.07
N LEU A 272 6.07 -16.56 31.55
CA LEU A 272 5.77 -16.76 32.97
C LEU A 272 6.14 -18.17 33.46
N LEU A 273 5.88 -19.19 32.65
CA LEU A 273 6.24 -20.57 32.98
C LEU A 273 7.76 -20.77 33.02
N PHE A 274 8.50 -20.17 32.08
CA PHE A 274 9.97 -20.19 32.11
C PHE A 274 10.53 -19.47 33.34
N ALA A 275 10.01 -18.29 33.67
CA ALA A 275 10.42 -17.55 34.86
C ALA A 275 10.14 -18.35 36.15
N ALA A 276 8.99 -19.02 36.24
CA ALA A 276 8.67 -19.88 37.38
C ALA A 276 9.62 -21.08 37.50
N ILE A 277 10.00 -21.71 36.38
CA ILE A 277 10.98 -22.80 36.36
C ILE A 277 12.36 -22.32 36.81
N GLU A 278 12.80 -21.16 36.35
CA GLU A 278 14.09 -20.55 36.71
C GLU A 278 14.14 -20.23 38.21
N VAL A 279 13.12 -19.55 38.73
CA VAL A 279 12.99 -19.28 40.17
C VAL A 279 13.00 -20.57 40.99
N TYR A 280 12.24 -21.59 40.56
CA TYR A 280 12.24 -22.89 41.24
C TYR A 280 13.61 -23.57 41.21
N SER A 281 14.32 -23.51 40.08
CA SER A 281 15.66 -24.08 39.94
C SER A 281 16.65 -23.39 40.87
N ASN A 282 16.67 -22.06 40.90
CA ASN A 282 17.56 -21.27 41.74
C ASN A 282 17.29 -21.49 43.23
N ILE A 283 16.02 -21.50 43.65
CA ILE A 283 15.64 -21.80 45.04
C ILE A 283 16.14 -23.21 45.43
N ARG A 284 15.99 -24.18 44.54
CA ARG A 284 16.43 -25.56 44.79
C ARG A 284 17.95 -25.66 44.90
N GLU A 285 18.70 -24.93 44.08
CA GLU A 285 20.16 -24.86 44.17
C GLU A 285 20.59 -24.20 45.49
N MET A 286 20.01 -23.05 45.86
CA MET A 286 20.29 -22.41 47.14
C MET A 286 20.00 -23.31 48.34
N ILE A 287 18.88 -24.05 48.34
CA ILE A 287 18.56 -25.01 49.42
C ILE A 287 19.55 -26.18 49.46
N ARG A 288 20.03 -26.63 48.29
CA ARG A 288 21.02 -27.70 48.21
C ARG A 288 22.37 -27.24 48.76
N ASP A 289 22.79 -26.02 48.43
CA ASP A 289 24.05 -25.45 48.89
C ASP A 289 24.00 -25.14 50.38
N ALA A 290 22.87 -24.62 50.89
CA ALA A 290 22.64 -24.43 52.32
C ALA A 290 22.61 -25.76 53.12
N ARG A 291 22.35 -26.89 52.47
CA ARG A 291 22.42 -28.24 53.07
C ARG A 291 23.80 -28.91 52.95
N ARG A 292 24.75 -28.30 52.23
CA ARG A 292 26.16 -28.72 52.16
C ARG A 292 27.09 -27.55 52.51
N PRO A 293 27.07 -27.06 53.75
CA PRO A 293 27.94 -25.94 54.13
C PRO A 293 29.44 -26.31 54.20
N ASP A 294 29.80 -27.60 54.30
CA ASP A 294 31.17 -28.07 54.63
C ASP A 294 31.74 -29.15 53.68
N GLU A 295 31.56 -29.00 52.36
CA GLU A 295 32.52 -29.52 51.35
C GLU A 295 33.29 -28.33 50.75
#